data_AF-A0A9E2IJG5-F1
#
_entry.id   AF-A0A9E2IJG5-F1
#
_cell.length_a   1.000
_cell.length_b   1.000
_cell.length_c   1.000
_cell.angle_alpha   90.00
_cell.angle_beta   90.00
_cell.angle_gamma   90.00
#
_symmetry.space_group_name_H-M   'P 1'
#
loop_
_entity.id
_entity.type
_entity.pdbx_description
1 polymer ?
#
loop_
_entity_poly.entity_id
_entity_poly.type
_entity_poly.pdbx_seq_one_letter_code
_entity_poly.pdbx_strand_id
1 'polypeptide(L)'
;MTEKIFSYFVEACLILLIIVSPLFYGSLLPLPRYLLEIAILLLMAGFLVKLAVSLRPTIIFPAAIIALMIFFGLLLLQIVPLPNSLLTALSPKTAYLYQHYGPDNFQTQLHTLSIYSFNTKNELVQYVCFVGLFFMVLNGIVRKKQFERLCSFIIAWAALLCLYGLVRKYLILEKTLTDSFSVFGNRNHFAAYMV
;
A
#
# COMPACT_ATOMS: atom_id res chain seq x y z
N MET A 1 23.49 22.46 -3.34
CA MET A 1 23.41 21.75 -4.65
C MET A 1 22.80 20.36 -4.50
N THR A 2 23.23 19.60 -3.49
CA THR A 2 22.72 18.27 -3.09
C THR A 2 21.20 18.19 -2.91
N GLU A 3 20.56 19.17 -2.28
CA GLU A 3 19.10 19.12 -2.05
C GLU A 3 18.26 19.19 -3.32
N LYS A 4 18.71 20.00 -4.31
CA LYS A 4 18.02 20.10 -5.60
C LYS A 4 18.10 18.76 -6.35
N ILE A 5 19.29 18.16 -6.41
CA ILE A 5 19.54 16.88 -7.07
C ILE A 5 18.66 15.79 -6.44
N PHE A 6 18.62 15.71 -5.11
CA PHE A 6 17.78 14.74 -4.42
C PHE A 6 16.29 14.93 -4.70
N SER A 7 15.80 16.17 -4.73
CA SER A 7 14.38 16.42 -5.03
C SER A 7 13.99 15.96 -6.44
N TYR A 8 14.85 16.20 -7.45
CA TYR A 8 14.63 15.67 -8.79
C TYR A 8 14.74 14.14 -8.86
N PHE A 9 15.65 13.54 -8.08
CA PHE A 9 15.76 12.09 -7.96
C PHE A 9 14.47 11.48 -7.40
N VAL A 10 13.96 12.00 -6.28
CA VAL A 10 12.68 11.55 -5.70
C VAL A 10 11.53 11.73 -6.67
N GLU A 11 11.44 12.88 -7.35
CA GLU A 11 10.43 13.11 -8.38
C GLU A 11 10.49 12.07 -9.52
N ALA A 12 11.68 11.77 -10.03
CA ALA A 12 11.86 10.76 -11.07
C ALA A 12 11.43 9.36 -10.60
N CYS A 13 11.81 8.98 -9.36
CA CYS A 13 11.37 7.72 -8.76
C CYS A 13 9.86 7.66 -8.58
N LEU A 14 9.21 8.75 -8.15
CA LEU A 14 7.76 8.84 -8.03
C LEU A 14 7.05 8.73 -9.38
N ILE A 15 7.56 9.38 -10.43
CA ILE A 15 7.02 9.25 -11.78
C ILE A 15 7.14 7.81 -12.27
N LEU A 16 8.29 7.17 -12.04
CA LEU A 16 8.48 5.76 -12.38
C LEU A 16 7.47 4.87 -11.64
N LEU A 17 7.25 5.09 -10.33
CA LEU A 17 6.23 4.38 -9.56
C LEU A 17 4.81 4.61 -10.08
N ILE A 18 4.47 5.82 -10.52
CA ILE A 18 3.15 6.13 -11.11
C ILE A 18 2.94 5.34 -12.41
N ILE A 19 3.98 5.20 -13.23
CA ILE A 19 3.90 4.44 -14.49
C ILE A 19 3.80 2.94 -14.21
N VAL A 20 4.64 2.44 -13.31
CA VAL A 20 4.79 1.01 -13.02
C VAL A 20 3.64 0.47 -12.16
N SER A 21 3.10 1.26 -11.23
CA SER A 21 2.14 0.78 -10.24
C SER A 21 0.85 0.20 -10.84
N PRO A 22 0.17 0.81 -11.82
CA PRO A 22 -1.06 0.23 -12.36
C PRO A 22 -0.80 -1.07 -13.14
N LEU A 23 0.37 -1.17 -13.77
CA LEU A 23 0.80 -2.38 -14.47
C LEU A 23 0.99 -3.55 -13.49
N PHE A 24 1.57 -3.27 -12.32
CA PHE A 24 1.88 -4.28 -11.32
C PHE A 24 0.65 -4.65 -10.49
N TYR A 25 -0.16 -3.68 -10.07
CA TYR A 25 -1.41 -3.94 -9.34
C TYR A 25 -2.51 -4.57 -10.18
N GLY A 26 -2.44 -4.46 -11.51
CA GLY A 26 -3.34 -5.18 -12.41
C GLY A 26 -3.02 -6.66 -12.55
N SER A 27 -1.87 -7.11 -12.07
CA SER A 27 -1.48 -8.51 -12.14
C SER A 27 -2.27 -9.36 -11.15
N LEU A 28 -2.59 -10.60 -11.56
CA LEU A 28 -3.21 -11.60 -10.68
C LEU A 28 -2.20 -12.23 -9.70
N LEU A 29 -0.90 -12.02 -9.92
CA LEU A 29 0.15 -12.61 -9.11
C LEU A 29 0.51 -11.68 -7.94
N PRO A 30 0.88 -12.23 -6.77
CA PRO A 30 1.31 -11.43 -5.62
C PRO A 30 2.73 -10.86 -5.78
N LEU A 31 3.58 -11.46 -6.62
CA LEU A 31 4.98 -11.06 -6.79
C LEU A 31 5.16 -9.59 -7.25
N PRO A 32 4.44 -9.09 -8.28
CA PRO A 32 4.52 -7.68 -8.66
C PRO A 32 4.19 -6.73 -7.50
N ARG A 33 3.17 -7.03 -6.69
CA ARG A 33 2.84 -6.24 -5.51
C ARG A 33 4.04 -6.15 -4.56
N TYR A 34 4.66 -7.27 -4.21
CA TYR A 34 5.84 -7.28 -3.33
C TYR A 34 7.04 -6.53 -3.90
N LEU A 35 7.30 -6.63 -5.21
CA LEU A 35 8.39 -5.88 -5.85
C LEU A 35 8.18 -4.37 -5.73
N LEU A 36 6.93 -3.92 -5.87
CA LEU A 36 6.57 -2.51 -5.72
C LEU A 36 6.70 -2.05 -4.26
N GLU A 37 6.26 -2.85 -3.30
CA GLU A 37 6.43 -2.58 -1.87
C GLU A 37 7.93 -2.47 -1.50
N ILE A 38 8.77 -3.40 -1.97
CA ILE A 38 10.23 -3.35 -1.77
C ILE A 38 10.83 -2.07 -2.38
N ALA A 39 10.43 -1.70 -3.60
CA ALA A 39 10.91 -0.47 -4.24
C ALA A 39 10.54 0.77 -3.44
N ILE A 40 9.32 0.83 -2.90
CA ILE A 40 8.88 1.93 -2.03
C ILE A 40 9.69 1.95 -0.73
N LEU A 41 9.88 0.81 -0.08
CA LEU A 41 10.64 0.73 1.18
C LEU A 41 12.10 1.16 0.99
N LEU A 42 12.73 0.81 -0.13
CA LEU A 42 14.09 1.27 -0.46
C LEU A 42 14.14 2.79 -0.66
N LEU A 43 13.14 3.35 -1.35
CA LEU A 43 13.02 4.80 -1.54
C LEU A 43 12.81 5.52 -0.20
N MET A 44 11.96 4.96 0.68
CA MET A 44 11.75 5.47 2.04
C MET A 44 13.03 5.41 2.86
N ALA A 45 13.78 4.30 2.80
CA ALA A 45 15.05 4.16 3.50
C ALA A 45 16.06 5.22 3.03
N GLY A 46 16.18 5.45 1.72
CA GLY A 46 17.02 6.51 1.16
C GLY A 46 16.59 7.91 1.62
N PHE A 47 15.28 8.15 1.72
CA PHE A 47 14.73 9.39 2.26
C PHE A 47 15.07 9.58 3.75
N LEU A 48 14.95 8.53 4.57
CA LEU A 48 15.32 8.56 5.99
C LEU A 48 16.82 8.75 6.20
N VAL A 49 17.67 8.11 5.38
CA VAL A 49 19.13 8.33 5.43
C VAL A 49 19.45 9.79 5.13
N LYS A 50 18.85 10.38 4.09
CA LYS A 50 19.02 11.81 3.83
C LYS A 50 18.61 12.64 5.04
N LEU A 51 17.46 12.32 5.64
CA LEU A 51 16.95 13.05 6.79
C LEU A 51 17.93 13.01 7.98
N ALA A 52 18.54 11.86 8.24
CA ALA A 52 19.51 11.66 9.31
C ALA A 52 20.86 12.39 9.07
N VAL A 53 21.28 12.50 7.80
CA VAL A 53 22.54 13.19 7.43
C VAL A 53 22.34 14.72 7.34
N SER A 54 21.12 15.18 7.05
CA SER A 54 20.79 16.61 7.03
C SER A 54 20.90 17.21 8.44
N LEU A 55 21.74 18.25 8.61
CA LEU A 55 21.97 18.91 9.90
C LEU A 55 20.75 19.66 10.46
N ARG A 56 19.82 20.09 9.59
CA ARG A 56 18.59 20.81 9.97
C ARG A 56 17.44 20.43 9.03
N PRO A 57 16.87 19.23 9.16
CA PRO A 57 15.80 18.82 8.28
C PRO A 57 14.51 19.56 8.64
N THR A 58 13.90 20.22 7.66
CA THR A 58 12.54 20.76 7.79
C THR A 58 11.55 19.67 7.37
N ILE A 59 10.87 19.06 8.34
CA ILE A 59 9.83 18.06 8.08
C ILE A 59 8.47 18.71 8.26
N ILE A 60 7.60 18.55 7.27
CA ILE A 60 6.21 18.96 7.33
C ILE A 60 5.39 17.76 7.85
N PHE A 61 4.73 17.97 8.99
CA PHE A 61 3.79 17.02 9.56
C PHE A 61 2.36 17.56 9.37
N PRO A 62 1.54 16.93 8.52
CA PRO A 62 0.17 17.36 8.32
C PRO A 62 -0.69 16.91 9.51
N ALA A 63 -1.76 17.64 9.83
CA ALA A 63 -2.70 17.26 10.90
C ALA A 63 -3.28 15.84 10.73
N ALA A 64 -3.38 15.36 9.47
CA ALA A 64 -3.76 14.00 9.13
C ALA A 64 -2.89 12.92 9.81
N ILE A 65 -1.68 13.25 10.28
CA ILE A 65 -0.83 12.30 11.00
C ILE A 65 -1.49 11.73 12.26
N ILE A 66 -2.32 12.51 12.95
CA ILE A 66 -3.03 12.03 14.15
C ILE A 66 -4.00 10.91 13.76
N ALA A 67 -4.79 11.12 12.70
CA ALA A 67 -5.70 10.11 12.18
C ALA A 67 -4.94 8.87 11.70
N LEU A 68 -3.79 9.04 11.02
CA LEU A 68 -2.93 7.94 10.60
C LEU A 68 -2.36 7.16 11.80
N MET A 69 -1.91 7.85 12.86
CA MET A 69 -1.41 7.19 14.06
C MET A 69 -2.50 6.37 14.77
N ILE A 70 -3.72 6.92 14.87
CA ILE A 70 -4.86 6.18 15.43
C ILE A 70 -5.15 4.95 14.56
N PHE A 71 -5.21 5.12 13.24
CA PHE A 71 -5.42 4.02 12.30
C PHE A 71 -4.37 2.91 12.44
N PHE A 72 -3.08 3.26 12.47
CA PHE A 72 -2.02 2.26 12.70
C PHE A 72 -2.07 1.64 14.09
N GLY A 73 -2.42 2.41 15.12
CA GLY A 73 -2.64 1.87 16.47
C GLY A 73 -3.73 0.81 16.48
N LEU A 74 -4.83 1.03 15.74
CA LEU A 74 -5.89 0.04 15.57
C LEU A 74 -5.44 -1.19 14.78
N LEU A 75 -4.66 -1.01 13.70
CA LEU A 75 -4.11 -2.15 12.95
C LEU A 75 -3.15 -2.99 13.78
N LEU A 76 -2.30 -2.35 14.58
CA LEU A 76 -1.40 -3.05 15.49
C LEU A 76 -2.19 -3.80 16.57
N LEU A 77 -3.22 -3.18 17.16
CA LEU A 77 -4.13 -3.84 18.09
C LEU A 77 -4.80 -5.07 17.46
N GLN A 78 -5.07 -5.05 16.14
CA GLN A 78 -5.65 -6.19 15.44
C GLN A 78 -4.70 -7.40 15.32
N ILE A 79 -3.38 -7.17 15.32
CA ILE A 79 -2.35 -8.18 15.09
C ILE A 79 -1.69 -8.64 16.39
N VAL A 80 -1.74 -7.83 17.46
CA VAL A 80 -1.18 -8.20 18.76
C VAL A 80 -1.95 -9.39 19.34
N PRO A 81 -1.26 -10.47 19.76
CA PRO A 81 -1.91 -11.60 20.42
C PRO A 81 -2.41 -11.18 21.81
N LEU A 82 -3.70 -11.37 22.08
CA LEU A 82 -4.38 -10.98 23.31
C LEU A 82 -4.78 -12.22 24.13
N PRO A 83 -4.83 -12.11 25.47
CA PRO A 83 -5.43 -13.14 26.32
C PRO A 83 -6.95 -13.20 26.09
N ASN A 84 -7.53 -14.38 26.32
CA ASN A 84 -8.95 -14.64 26.06
C ASN A 84 -9.91 -13.71 26.81
N SER A 85 -9.56 -13.26 28.01
CA SER A 85 -10.35 -12.28 28.77
C SER A 85 -10.46 -10.94 28.06
N LEU A 86 -9.35 -10.45 27.48
CA LEU A 86 -9.35 -9.21 26.71
C LEU A 86 -10.03 -9.41 25.37
N LEU A 87 -9.84 -10.55 24.71
CA LEU A 87 -10.49 -10.83 23.43
C LEU A 87 -12.02 -10.92 23.57
N THR A 88 -12.52 -11.60 24.59
CA THR A 88 -13.97 -11.70 24.85
C THR A 88 -14.59 -10.35 25.23
N ALA A 89 -13.85 -9.48 25.94
CA ALA A 89 -14.30 -8.14 26.26
C ALA A 89 -14.34 -7.20 25.03
N LEU A 90 -13.32 -7.27 24.16
CA LEU A 90 -13.18 -6.39 22.99
C LEU A 90 -13.99 -6.87 21.78
N SER A 91 -14.00 -8.18 21.51
CA SER A 91 -14.72 -8.79 20.39
C SER A 91 -15.29 -10.17 20.77
N PRO A 92 -16.47 -10.22 21.41
CA PRO A 92 -17.10 -11.46 21.83
C PRO A 92 -17.42 -12.40 20.64
N LYS A 93 -17.71 -11.84 19.46
CA LYS A 93 -17.97 -12.62 18.24
C LYS A 93 -16.70 -13.29 17.71
N THR A 94 -15.56 -12.59 17.73
CA THR A 94 -14.27 -13.19 17.35
C THR A 94 -13.91 -14.31 18.32
N ALA A 95 -14.08 -14.10 19.63
CA ALA A 95 -13.86 -15.14 20.63
C ALA A 95 -14.76 -16.37 20.41
N TYR A 96 -16.04 -16.16 20.09
CA TYR A 96 -16.97 -17.24 19.73
C TYR A 96 -16.47 -18.06 18.54
N LEU A 97 -15.98 -17.40 17.48
CA LEU A 97 -15.46 -18.08 16.30
C LEU A 97 -14.22 -18.92 16.62
N TYR A 98 -13.28 -18.39 17.41
CA TYR A 98 -12.11 -19.18 17.82
C TYR A 98 -12.47 -20.34 18.75
N GLN A 99 -13.49 -20.20 19.60
CA GLN A 99 -13.94 -21.29 20.47
C GLN A 99 -14.58 -22.45 19.68
N HIS A 100 -15.29 -22.16 18.59
CA HIS A 100 -16.05 -23.17 17.83
C HIS A 100 -15.30 -23.72 16.61
N TYR A 101 -14.39 -22.94 16.03
CA TYR A 101 -13.71 -23.26 14.77
C TYR A 101 -12.18 -23.13 14.87
N GLY A 102 -11.67 -22.63 15.98
CA GLY A 102 -10.22 -22.54 16.24
C GLY A 102 -9.64 -23.86 16.75
N PRO A 103 -8.31 -23.92 16.94
CA PRO A 103 -7.66 -25.10 17.50
C PRO A 103 -8.14 -25.39 18.93
N ASP A 104 -8.18 -26.68 19.31
CA ASP A 104 -8.77 -27.19 20.57
C ASP A 104 -8.24 -26.51 21.86
N ASN A 105 -7.10 -25.83 21.78
CA ASN A 105 -6.41 -25.16 22.89
C ASN A 105 -6.80 -23.68 23.06
N PHE A 106 -8.03 -23.29 22.70
CA PHE A 106 -8.49 -21.90 22.75
C PHE A 106 -8.18 -21.24 24.10
N GLN A 107 -8.45 -21.91 25.21
CA GLN A 107 -8.32 -21.34 26.56
C GLN A 107 -6.89 -21.01 26.99
N THR A 108 -5.89 -21.73 26.47
CA THR A 108 -4.48 -21.59 26.86
C THR A 108 -3.64 -20.77 25.88
N GLN A 109 -4.16 -20.50 24.68
CA GLN A 109 -3.44 -19.78 23.64
C GLN A 109 -3.87 -18.32 23.57
N LEU A 110 -2.92 -17.47 23.18
CA LEU A 110 -3.20 -16.06 22.85
C LEU A 110 -3.72 -16.00 21.41
N HIS A 111 -4.76 -15.20 21.19
CA HIS A 111 -5.39 -15.05 19.88
C HIS A 111 -5.41 -13.57 19.48
N THR A 112 -5.32 -13.31 18.18
CA THR A 112 -5.38 -11.96 17.63
C THR A 112 -6.83 -11.49 17.52
N LEU A 113 -7.06 -10.18 17.50
CA LEU A 113 -8.41 -9.64 17.27
C LEU A 113 -8.86 -9.88 15.82
N SER A 114 -7.91 -9.87 14.87
CA SER A 114 -8.17 -10.27 13.48
C SER A 114 -8.24 -11.79 13.36
N ILE A 115 -9.32 -12.28 12.75
CA ILE A 115 -9.53 -13.71 12.44
C ILE A 115 -8.46 -14.19 11.44
N TYR A 116 -8.08 -13.34 10.48
CA TYR A 116 -7.09 -13.67 9.46
C TYR A 116 -5.85 -12.77 9.58
N SER A 117 -5.10 -13.00 10.66
CA SER A 117 -3.95 -12.17 11.04
C SER A 117 -2.83 -12.16 9.98
N PHE A 118 -2.68 -13.22 9.18
CA PHE A 118 -1.72 -13.27 8.09
C PHE A 118 -2.01 -12.19 7.03
N ASN A 119 -3.25 -12.08 6.56
CA ASN A 119 -3.60 -11.06 5.57
C ASN A 119 -3.53 -9.65 6.16
N THR A 120 -3.96 -9.48 7.42
CA THR A 120 -3.83 -8.18 8.11
C THR A 120 -2.38 -7.71 8.20
N LYS A 121 -1.40 -8.62 8.39
CA LYS A 121 0.03 -8.29 8.36
C LYS A 121 0.50 -7.85 6.97
N ASN A 122 0.05 -8.51 5.91
CA ASN A 122 0.41 -8.13 4.53
C ASN A 122 -0.17 -6.76 4.17
N GLU A 123 -1.43 -6.51 4.53
CA GLU A 123 -2.07 -5.20 4.34
C GLU A 123 -1.38 -4.10 5.17
N LEU A 124 -0.92 -4.42 6.39
CA LEU A 124 -0.14 -3.46 7.20
C LEU A 124 1.11 -2.97 6.46
N VAL A 125 1.87 -3.87 5.82
CA VAL A 125 3.06 -3.49 5.03
C VAL A 125 2.68 -2.55 3.89
N GLN A 126 1.59 -2.85 3.19
CA GLN A 126 1.09 -2.00 2.11
C GLN A 126 0.68 -0.61 2.61
N TYR A 127 -0.03 -0.51 3.75
CA TYR A 127 -0.37 0.77 4.34
C TYR A 127 0.86 1.56 4.79
N VAL A 128 1.89 0.90 5.34
CA VAL A 128 3.17 1.54 5.66
C VAL A 128 3.81 2.12 4.39
N CYS A 129 3.80 1.37 3.27
CA CYS A 129 4.30 1.86 1.99
C CYS A 129 3.51 3.08 1.49
N PHE A 130 2.18 3.07 1.57
CA PHE A 130 1.35 4.20 1.13
C PHE A 130 1.55 5.45 2.00
N VAL A 131 1.60 5.30 3.33
CA VAL A 131 1.87 6.42 4.22
C VAL A 131 3.29 6.94 4.04
N GLY A 132 4.27 6.05 3.84
CA GLY A 132 5.63 6.42 3.49
C GLY A 132 5.71 7.24 2.20
N LEU A 133 5.06 6.78 1.13
CA LEU A 133 4.94 7.53 -0.12
C LEU A 133 4.29 8.90 0.08
N PHE A 134 3.22 8.96 0.87
CA PHE A 134 2.57 10.23 1.20
C PHE A 134 3.54 11.21 1.86
N PHE A 135 4.32 10.76 2.87
CA PHE A 135 5.35 11.59 3.49
C PHE A 135 6.47 11.98 2.53
N MET A 136 6.90 11.07 1.66
CA MET A 136 7.92 11.34 0.65
C MET A 136 7.45 12.37 -0.38
N VAL A 137 6.20 12.32 -0.82
CA VAL A 137 5.64 13.34 -1.72
C VAL A 137 5.56 14.68 -1.00
N LEU A 138 5.01 14.69 0.22
CA LEU A 138 4.83 15.92 1.01
C LEU A 138 6.15 16.63 1.31
N ASN A 139 7.21 15.87 1.62
CA ASN A 139 8.51 16.43 2.02
C ASN A 139 9.55 16.44 0.89
N GLY A 140 9.34 15.70 -0.20
CA GLY A 140 10.26 15.59 -1.34
C GLY A 140 9.92 16.53 -2.50
N ILE A 141 8.64 16.85 -2.69
CA ILE A 141 8.15 17.75 -3.74
C ILE A 141 8.02 19.16 -3.18
N VAL A 142 9.09 19.95 -3.35
CA VAL A 142 9.17 21.29 -2.75
C VAL A 142 8.58 22.38 -3.66
N ARG A 143 8.64 22.20 -4.98
CA ARG A 143 8.24 23.24 -5.94
C ARG A 143 6.90 22.94 -6.58
N LYS A 144 6.08 23.98 -6.74
CA LYS A 144 4.81 23.93 -7.49
C LYS A 144 4.96 23.27 -8.86
N LYS A 145 6.02 23.62 -9.62
CA LYS A 145 6.31 23.02 -10.94
C LYS A 145 6.52 21.50 -10.89
N GLN A 146 7.10 20.96 -9.83
CA GLN A 146 7.31 19.51 -9.68
C GLN A 146 5.98 18.81 -9.43
N PHE A 147 5.15 19.41 -8.56
CA PHE A 147 3.80 18.91 -8.30
C PHE A 147 2.92 18.95 -9.56
N GLU A 148 2.94 20.07 -10.30
CA GLU A 148 2.24 20.21 -11.58
C GLU A 148 2.68 19.13 -12.58
N ARG A 149 3.99 18.88 -12.72
CA ARG A 149 4.50 17.79 -13.57
C ARG A 149 4.00 16.43 -13.12
N LEU A 150 4.05 16.13 -11.82
CA LEU A 150 3.55 14.87 -11.27
C LEU A 150 2.06 14.67 -11.61
N CYS A 151 1.23 15.69 -11.40
CA CYS A 151 -0.18 15.67 -11.78
C CYS A 151 -0.38 15.48 -13.29
N SER A 152 0.39 16.18 -14.13
CA SER A 152 0.34 16.01 -15.59
C SER A 152 0.70 14.59 -16.00
N PHE A 153 1.72 13.98 -15.39
CA PHE A 153 2.08 12.58 -15.63
C PHE A 153 0.97 11.61 -15.21
N ILE A 154 0.35 11.82 -14.04
CA ILE A 154 -0.78 11.00 -13.57
C ILE A 154 -1.94 11.07 -14.56
N ILE A 155 -2.33 12.28 -15.00
CA ILE A 155 -3.44 12.48 -15.93
C ILE A 155 -3.14 11.85 -17.29
N ALA A 156 -1.95 12.11 -17.84
CA ALA A 156 -1.54 11.57 -19.13
C ALA A 156 -1.46 10.03 -19.10
N TRP A 157 -0.88 9.46 -18.03
CA TRP A 157 -0.80 8.02 -17.87
C TRP A 157 -2.17 7.37 -17.68
N ALA A 158 -3.05 7.97 -16.89
CA ALA A 158 -4.43 7.50 -16.73
C ALA A 158 -5.21 7.53 -18.05
N ALA A 159 -5.05 8.58 -18.86
CA ALA A 159 -5.66 8.67 -20.18
C ALA A 159 -5.14 7.57 -21.12
N LEU A 160 -3.83 7.31 -21.14
CA LEU A 160 -3.23 6.22 -21.91
C LEU A 160 -3.75 4.84 -21.46
N LEU A 161 -3.82 4.60 -20.15
CA LEU A 161 -4.38 3.35 -19.61
C LEU A 161 -5.86 3.18 -19.96
N CYS A 162 -6.65 4.26 -19.94
CA CYS A 162 -8.05 4.24 -20.34
C CYS A 162 -8.20 3.88 -21.83
N LEU A 163 -7.42 4.53 -22.71
CA LEU A 163 -7.39 4.19 -24.14
C LEU A 163 -6.96 2.75 -24.39
N TYR A 164 -5.92 2.29 -23.70
CA TYR A 164 -5.48 0.90 -23.77
C TYR A 164 -6.60 -0.06 -23.33
N GLY A 165 -7.32 0.25 -22.25
CA GLY A 165 -8.46 -0.53 -21.79
C GLY A 165 -9.61 -0.56 -22.80
N LEU A 166 -9.93 0.55 -23.47
CA LEU A 166 -10.95 0.63 -24.51
C LEU A 166 -10.56 -0.19 -25.75
N VAL A 167 -9.33 -0.03 -26.24
CA VAL A 167 -8.79 -0.81 -27.35
C VAL A 167 -8.84 -2.30 -27.01
N ARG A 168 -8.38 -2.67 -25.81
CA ARG A 168 -8.40 -4.06 -25.37
C ARG A 168 -9.82 -4.61 -25.24
N LYS A 169 -10.79 -3.82 -24.77
CA LYS A 169 -12.18 -4.27 -24.61
C LYS A 169 -12.93 -4.43 -25.94
N TYR A 170 -12.75 -3.50 -26.87
CA TYR A 170 -13.59 -3.42 -28.07
C TYR A 170 -12.92 -3.92 -29.35
N LEU A 171 -11.60 -3.79 -29.47
CA LEU A 171 -10.86 -4.18 -30.68
C LEU A 171 -10.19 -5.55 -30.52
N ILE A 172 -9.64 -5.83 -29.34
CA ILE A 172 -8.98 -7.10 -29.05
C ILE A 172 -10.02 -8.04 -28.42
N LEU A 173 -10.70 -8.83 -29.26
CA LEU A 173 -11.71 -9.81 -28.82
C LEU A 173 -11.03 -11.01 -28.11
N GLU A 174 -10.41 -10.78 -26.95
CA GLU A 174 -9.74 -11.80 -26.15
C GLU A 174 -10.80 -12.76 -25.59
N LYS A 175 -10.91 -13.93 -26.25
CA LYS A 175 -11.75 -15.07 -25.86
C LYS A 175 -11.09 -15.99 -24.84
N THR A 176 -9.78 -15.84 -24.58
CA THR A 176 -9.02 -16.74 -23.70
C THR A 176 -8.29 -15.98 -22.58
N LEU A 177 -8.59 -16.40 -21.35
CA LEU A 177 -8.05 -15.93 -20.07
C LEU A 177 -6.67 -16.56 -19.82
N THR A 178 -5.61 -16.03 -20.41
CA THR A 178 -4.26 -16.58 -20.17
C THR A 178 -3.29 -15.47 -19.79
N ASP A 179 -2.95 -15.44 -18.50
CA ASP A 179 -1.69 -15.00 -17.87
C ASP A 179 -1.01 -13.73 -18.41
N SER A 180 -1.79 -12.80 -18.93
CA SER A 180 -1.23 -11.57 -19.51
C SER A 180 -1.09 -10.51 -18.43
N PHE A 181 0.15 -10.04 -18.27
CA PHE A 181 0.53 -8.93 -17.39
C PHE A 181 -0.16 -7.64 -17.87
N SER A 182 -1.36 -7.35 -17.37
CA SER A 182 -2.14 -6.22 -17.86
C SER A 182 -3.09 -5.69 -16.80
N VAL A 183 -3.25 -4.36 -16.80
CA VAL A 183 -4.11 -3.59 -15.89
C VAL A 183 -5.57 -4.08 -15.89
N PHE A 184 -6.01 -4.68 -16.99
CA PHE A 184 -7.38 -5.16 -17.19
C PHE A 184 -7.50 -6.69 -17.24
N GLY A 185 -6.48 -7.42 -16.74
CA GLY A 185 -6.48 -8.88 -16.72
C GLY A 185 -7.59 -9.46 -15.84
N ASN A 186 -7.82 -8.86 -14.66
CA ASN A 186 -8.89 -9.29 -13.77
C ASN A 186 -10.22 -8.60 -14.10
N ARG A 187 -11.17 -9.33 -14.69
CA ARG A 187 -12.53 -8.81 -14.97
C ARG A 187 -13.42 -8.81 -13.73
N ASN A 188 -13.06 -9.54 -12.69
CA ASN A 188 -13.84 -9.69 -11.47
C ASN A 188 -13.10 -9.06 -10.27
N HIS A 189 -13.09 -7.72 -10.24
CA HIS A 189 -12.56 -6.97 -9.10
C HIS A 189 -13.30 -7.32 -7.79
N PHE A 190 -14.58 -7.72 -7.86
CA PHE A 190 -15.34 -8.13 -6.68
C PHE A 190 -14.85 -9.45 -6.06
N ALA A 191 -14.44 -10.43 -6.88
CA ALA A 191 -13.84 -11.66 -6.36
C ALA A 191 -12.51 -11.41 -5.62
N ALA A 192 -11.73 -10.40 -6.03
CA ALA A 192 -10.51 -10.02 -5.32
C ALA A 192 -10.75 -9.41 -3.93
N TYR A 193 -11.95 -8.90 -3.65
CA TYR A 193 -12.33 -8.39 -2.32
C TYR A 193 -12.99 -9.45 -1.43
N MET A 194 -13.35 -10.63 -1.97
CA MET A 194 -14.01 -11.72 -1.24
C MET A 194 -13.06 -12.87 -0.84
N VAL A 195 -11.76 -12.72 -1.08
CA VAL A 195 -10.69 -13.64 -0.65
C VAL A 195 -9.88 -12.98 0.45
#